data_AF-A0A453HQU7-F1
#
_entry.id   AF-A0A453HQU7-F1
#
_cell.length_a   1.000
_cell.length_b   1.000
_cell.length_c   1.000
_cell.angle_alpha   90.00
_cell.angle_beta   90.00
_cell.angle_gamma   90.00
#
_symmetry.space_group_name_H-M   'P 1'
#
loop_
_entity.id
_entity.type
_entity.pdbx_description
1 polymer ?
#
loop_
_entity_poly.entity_id
_entity_poly.type
_entity_poly.pdbx_seq_one_letter_code
_entity_poly.pdbx_strand_id
1 'polypeptide(L)' 'QLRGFEFVKAVTLVAEPFTLENGLLTPTFKVKRPQAKAYFAKEITTMYAQLLDAESARPKL' A
#
# COMPACT_ATOMS: atom_id res chain seq x y z
N GLN A 1 -6.77 6.58 20.90
CA GLN A 1 -6.88 5.20 20.37
C GLN A 1 -7.24 5.26 18.90
N LEU A 2 -6.69 4.38 18.06
CA LEU A 2 -7.02 4.32 16.63
C LEU A 2 -8.41 3.73 16.41
N ARG A 3 -9.11 4.21 15.38
CA ARG A 3 -10.40 3.71 14.91
C ARG A 3 -10.18 2.49 14.02
N GLY A 4 -11.19 1.62 13.94
CA GLY A 4 -11.10 0.36 13.18
C GLY A 4 -10.65 0.54 11.72
N PHE A 5 -11.02 1.64 11.06
CA PHE A 5 -10.63 1.92 9.67
C PHE A 5 -9.20 2.46 9.51
N GLU A 6 -8.53 2.81 10.60
CA GLU A 6 -7.13 3.27 10.59
C GLU A 6 -6.14 2.08 10.61
N PHE A 7 -6.63 0.85 10.81
CA PHE A 7 -5.82 -0.37 10.76
C PHE A 7 -5.65 -0.85 9.31
N VAL A 8 -4.41 -1.16 8.95
CA VAL A 8 -4.04 -1.66 7.62
C VAL A 8 -4.59 -3.07 7.43
N LYS A 9 -5.32 -3.31 6.33
CA LYS A 9 -5.90 -4.63 6.00
C LYS A 9 -4.97 -5.56 5.21
N ALA A 10 -4.01 -5.01 4.45
CA ALA A 10 -3.09 -5.76 3.61
C ALA A 10 -1.76 -5.01 3.44
N VAL A 11 -0.66 -5.75 3.27
CA VAL A 11 0.68 -5.20 3.02
C VAL A 11 1.36 -5.98 1.90
N THR A 12 2.09 -5.28 1.03
CA THR A 12 3.00 -5.87 0.04
C THR A 12 4.43 -5.61 0.49
N LEU A 13 5.25 -6.66 0.52
CA LEU A 13 6.67 -6.56 0.86
C LEU A 13 7.49 -6.38 -0.41
N VAL A 14 8.37 -5.39 -0.42
CA VAL A 14 9.27 -5.09 -1.53
C VAL A 14 10.71 -5.11 -1.02
N ALA A 15 11.60 -5.76 -1.77
CA ALA A 15 13.01 -5.83 -1.41
C ALA A 15 13.77 -4.54 -1.73
N GLU A 16 13.28 -3.76 -2.70
CA GLU A 16 13.89 -2.50 -3.09
C GLU A 16 13.53 -1.38 -2.08
N PRO A 17 14.52 -0.71 -1.48
CA PRO A 17 14.29 0.41 -0.58
C PRO A 17 13.86 1.67 -1.32
N PHE A 18 13.25 2.61 -0.61
CA PHE A 18 12.99 3.94 -1.15
C PHE A 18 14.26 4.78 -1.09
N THR A 19 14.62 5.42 -2.19
CA THR A 19 15.83 6.23 -2.27
C THR A 19 15.57 7.57 -2.97
N LEU A 20 16.60 8.41 -2.99
CA LEU A 20 16.56 9.67 -3.74
C LEU A 20 16.70 9.39 -5.24
N GLU A 21 17.52 8.41 -5.59
CA GLU A 21 17.89 7.98 -6.94
C GLU A 21 16.71 7.35 -7.67
N ASN A 22 15.92 6.49 -7.01
CA ASN A 22 14.67 5.97 -7.58
C ASN A 22 13.50 6.97 -7.49
N GLY A 23 13.76 8.19 -7.00
CA GLY A 23 12.81 9.29 -7.02
C GLY A 23 11.67 9.16 -6.01
N LEU A 24 11.73 8.19 -5.10
CA LEU A 24 10.68 7.93 -4.10
C LEU A 24 10.82 8.77 -2.84
N LEU A 25 12.00 9.33 -2.57
CA LEU A 25 12.26 10.21 -1.43
C LEU A 25 12.52 11.67 -1.81
N THR A 26 12.14 12.59 -0.93
CA THR A 26 12.62 13.98 -0.91
C THR A 26 14.04 14.04 -0.37
N PRO A 27 14.82 15.12 -0.63
CA PRO A 27 16.15 15.31 -0.03
C PRO A 27 16.18 15.22 1.50
N THR A 28 15.02 15.41 2.16
CA THR A 28 14.83 15.27 3.61
C THR A 28 14.33 13.88 4.04
N PHE A 29 14.49 12.86 3.19
CA PHE A 29 14.11 11.47 3.43
C PHE A 29 12.63 11.27 3.77
N LYS A 30 11.74 12.07 3.18
CA LYS A 30 10.29 11.87 3.25
C LYS A 30 9.78 11.24 1.96
N VAL A 31 8.76 10.39 2.05
CA VAL A 31 8.16 9.75 0.88
C VAL A 31 7.48 10.79 -0.01
N LYS A 32 7.86 10.81 -1.29
CA LYS A 32 7.19 11.54 -2.36
C LYS A 32 5.89 10.81 -2.73
N ARG A 33 4.80 11.15 -2.03
CA ARG A 33 3.52 10.42 -2.09
C ARG A 33 2.96 10.23 -3.52
N PRO A 34 2.93 11.26 -4.40
CA PRO A 34 2.42 11.07 -5.77
C PRO A 34 3.23 10.06 -6.58
N GLN A 35 4.56 10.11 -6.46
CA GLN A 35 5.51 9.23 -7.14
C GLN A 35 5.39 7.80 -6.62
N ALA A 36 5.39 7.62 -5.29
CA ALA A 36 5.20 6.30 -4.68
C ALA A 36 3.83 5.69 -5.04
N LYS A 37 2.77 6.50 -5.08
CA LYS A 37 1.43 6.04 -5.51
C LYS A 37 1.46 5.56 -6.96
N ALA A 38 2.12 6.28 -7.86
CA ALA A 38 2.22 5.89 -9.26
C ALA A 38 3.08 4.62 -9.43
N TYR A 39 4.22 4.54 -8.73
CA TYR A 39 5.13 3.41 -8.78
C TYR A 39 4.48 2.11 -8.29
N PHE A 40 3.76 2.15 -7.16
CA PHE A 40 3.10 0.98 -6.55
C PHE A 40 1.62 0.82 -6.95
N ALA A 41 1.18 1.47 -8.03
CA ALA A 41 -0.23 1.46 -8.41
C ALA A 41 -0.75 0.03 -8.66
N LYS A 42 0.07 -0.83 -9.26
CA LYS A 42 -0.27 -2.22 -9.56
C LYS A 42 -0.47 -3.04 -8.29
N GLU A 43 0.46 -2.95 -7.34
CA GLU A 43 0.44 -3.67 -6.07
C GLU A 43 -0.77 -3.20 -5.24
N ILE A 44 -1.03 -1.89 -5.19
CA ILE A 44 -2.19 -1.33 -4.51
C ILE A 44 -3.49 -1.88 -5.11
N THR A 45 -3.66 -1.84 -6.43
CA THR A 45 -4.84 -2.39 -7.10
C THR A 45 -4.99 -3.89 -6.84
N THR A 46 -3.89 -4.64 -6.86
CA THR A 46 -3.89 -6.09 -6.59
C THR A 46 -4.35 -6.39 -5.16
N MET A 47 -3.84 -5.66 -4.17
CA MET A 47 -4.26 -5.82 -2.77
C MET A 47 -5.76 -5.53 -2.59
N TYR A 48 -6.29 -4.48 -3.24
CA TYR A 48 -7.73 -4.18 -3.18
C TYR A 48 -8.59 -5.28 -3.81
N ALA A 49 -8.17 -5.85 -4.95
CA ALA A 49 -8.88 -6.97 -5.57
C ALA A 49 -8.88 -8.21 -4.66
N GLN A 50 -7.72 -8.57 -4.10
CA GLN A 50 -7.61 -9.70 -3.16
C GLN A 50 -8.48 -9.52 -1.91
N LEU A 51 -8.57 -8.30 -1.38
CA LEU A 51 -9.43 -7.99 -0.24
C LEU A 51 -10.91 -8.16 -0.58
N LEU A 52 -11.33 -7.75 -1.78
CA LEU A 52 -12.71 -7.93 -2.25
C LEU A 52 -13.08 -9.41 -2.38
N ASP A 53 -12.17 -10.22 -2.93
CA ASP A 53 -12.36 -11.67 -3.06
C ASP A 53 -12.43 -12.33 -1.68
N ALA A 54 -11.53 -11.97 -0.77
CA ALA A 54 -11.50 -12.49 0.60
C ALA A 54 -12.71 -12.06 1.46
N GLU A 55 -13.29 -10.89 1.20
CA GLU A 55 -14.56 -10.46 1.83
C GLU A 55 -15.76 -11.23 1.26
N SER A 56 -15.76 -11.54 -0.04
CA SER A 56 -16.82 -12.33 -0.68
C SER A 56 -16.83 -13.79 -0.24
N ALA A 57 -15.65 -14.35 0.10
CA ALA A 57 -15.52 -15.72 0.59
C ALA A 57 -15.89 -15.89 2.08
N ARG A 58 -16.07 -14.79 2.83
CA ARG A 58 -16.47 -14.89 4.25
C ARG A 58 -17.97 -15.22 4.36
N PRO A 59 -18.35 -16.28 5.10
CA PRO A 59 -19.75 -16.56 5.36
C PRO A 59 -20.39 -15.35 6.05
N LYS A 60 -21.51 -14.86 5.50
CA LYS A 60 -22.33 -13.89 6.22
C LYS A 60 -23.01 -14.63 7.37
N LEU A 61 -22.73 -14.21 8.60
CA LEU A 61 -23.44 -14.65 9.82
C LEU A 61 -24.91 -14.25 9.75
#